data_AF-A0A6A6AE44-F1
#
_entry.id   AF-A0A6A6AE44-F1
#
_cell.length_a   1.000
_cell.length_b   1.000
_cell.length_c   1.000
_cell.angle_alpha   90.00
_cell.angle_beta   90.00
_cell.angle_gamma   90.00
#
_symmetry.space_group_name_H-M   'P 1'
#
loop_
_entity.id
_entity.type
_entity.pdbx_description
1 polymer ?
#
loop_
_entity_poly.entity_id
_entity_poly.type
_entity_poly.pdbx_seq_one_letter_code
_entity_poly.pdbx_strand_id
1 'polypeptide(L)'
;MVLVVHHLGLSQSERILFLCEELGIQYQMIKYNRDPILAPMSLKGHPGNLSGQAPLIEDPETGVTLSESGAICEYILAKYANTNVPRLSKQYGEEGYADYLFWLHFASASLQPLLVRALSLNVAQLPQDSSASEWAIQSVQHTLQMIDDRLRNNRWLAGEDFTAADVMTVFSLTTQRYFGPLIWLERYPHILRYLRDIGERPAYQRAMQRGDPEMQVLLGSAPPEHSILAVGGVTSDIWKKNRKGEAPMVRADSGNSTGYMADGYMDEAQQHAP
;
A
#
# COMPACT_ATOMS: atom_id res chain seq x y z
N MET A 1 -15.56 -4.24 25.87
CA MET A 1 -14.75 -5.14 25.02
C MET A 1 -13.98 -4.27 24.04
N VAL A 2 -12.77 -4.66 23.64
CA VAL A 2 -11.90 -3.85 22.75
C VAL A 2 -12.24 -4.11 21.28
N LEU A 3 -11.81 -3.21 20.38
CA LEU A 3 -11.92 -3.38 18.93
C LEU A 3 -11.27 -4.70 18.50
N VAL A 4 -11.93 -5.48 17.67
CA VAL A 4 -11.38 -6.70 17.06
C VAL A 4 -10.97 -6.40 15.63
N VAL A 5 -9.73 -6.73 15.26
CA VAL A 5 -9.20 -6.56 13.91
C VAL A 5 -8.86 -7.93 13.32
N HIS A 6 -9.54 -8.29 12.24
CA HIS A 6 -9.26 -9.50 11.47
C HIS A 6 -8.18 -9.20 10.45
N HIS A 7 -6.98 -9.74 10.69
CA HIS A 7 -5.79 -9.52 9.87
C HIS A 7 -5.51 -10.74 8.99
N LEU A 8 -5.39 -10.54 7.68
CA LEU A 8 -4.85 -11.55 6.77
C LEU A 8 -3.37 -11.22 6.49
N GLY A 9 -2.48 -12.19 6.69
CA GLY A 9 -1.05 -12.00 6.43
C GLY A 9 -0.75 -11.58 4.99
N LEU A 10 0.27 -10.73 4.80
CA LEU A 10 0.65 -10.17 3.50
C LEU A 10 -0.53 -9.48 2.78
N SER A 11 -1.31 -8.65 3.49
CA SER A 11 -2.52 -8.04 2.93
C SER A 11 -2.76 -6.61 3.41
N GLN A 12 -3.74 -5.95 2.78
CA GLN A 12 -4.15 -4.57 3.09
C GLN A 12 -4.60 -4.38 4.54
N SER A 13 -4.88 -5.45 5.29
CA SER A 13 -5.25 -5.32 6.70
C SER A 13 -4.12 -4.80 7.60
N GLU A 14 -2.86 -4.82 7.14
CA GLU A 14 -1.76 -4.16 7.84
C GLU A 14 -2.00 -2.66 8.05
N ARG A 15 -2.75 -2.01 7.15
CA ARG A 15 -3.14 -0.60 7.26
C ARG A 15 -3.87 -0.33 8.57
N ILE A 16 -4.78 -1.24 8.95
CA ILE A 16 -5.61 -1.08 10.15
C ILE A 16 -4.81 -1.36 11.41
N LEU A 17 -3.91 -2.35 11.38
CA LEU A 17 -2.96 -2.57 12.48
C LEU A 17 -2.08 -1.34 12.69
N PHE A 18 -1.55 -0.77 11.61
CA PHE A 18 -0.71 0.42 11.67
C PHE A 18 -1.48 1.63 12.21
N LEU A 19 -2.71 1.85 11.74
CA LEU A 19 -3.57 2.91 12.27
C LEU A 19 -3.79 2.78 13.78
N CYS A 20 -4.16 1.59 14.26
CA CYS A 20 -4.37 1.34 15.67
C CYS A 20 -3.10 1.59 16.51
N GLU A 21 -1.94 1.17 16.01
CA GLU A 21 -0.64 1.35 16.69
C GLU A 21 -0.18 2.81 16.72
N GLU A 22 -0.51 3.62 15.70
CA GLU A 22 -0.26 5.07 15.68
C GLU A 22 -1.16 5.81 16.68
N LEU A 23 -2.44 5.41 16.75
CA LEU A 23 -3.41 5.99 17.68
C LEU A 23 -3.26 5.46 19.11
N GLY A 24 -2.42 4.45 19.34
CA GLY A 24 -2.25 3.81 20.64
C GLY A 24 -3.52 3.10 21.15
N ILE A 25 -4.41 2.70 20.24
CA ILE A 25 -5.69 2.05 20.57
C ILE A 25 -5.44 0.60 20.92
N GLN A 26 -6.05 0.12 22.01
CA GLN A 26 -6.06 -1.30 22.33
C GLN A 26 -7.02 -2.05 21.41
N TYR A 27 -6.53 -3.11 20.78
CA TYR A 27 -7.32 -3.98 19.93
C TYR A 27 -6.91 -5.44 20.12
N GLN A 28 -7.88 -6.33 19.90
CA GLN A 28 -7.64 -7.76 19.75
C GLN A 28 -7.41 -8.06 18.27
N MET A 29 -6.34 -8.78 17.94
CA MET A 29 -6.08 -9.22 16.57
C MET A 29 -6.48 -10.68 16.40
N ILE A 30 -7.28 -10.98 15.38
CA ILE A 30 -7.50 -12.35 14.90
C ILE A 30 -6.70 -12.50 13.60
N LYS A 31 -5.62 -13.28 13.64
CA LYS A 31 -4.73 -13.49 12.49
C LYS A 31 -5.19 -14.69 11.64
N TYR A 32 -5.24 -14.48 10.34
CA TYR A 32 -5.47 -15.47 9.31
C TYR A 32 -4.24 -15.55 8.41
N ASN A 33 -3.89 -16.76 7.99
CA ASN A 33 -2.87 -16.98 6.96
C ASN A 33 -3.56 -17.24 5.61
N ARG A 34 -2.93 -16.81 4.52
CA ARG A 34 -3.39 -17.13 3.17
C ARG A 34 -3.30 -18.65 2.92
N ASP A 35 -4.16 -19.14 2.05
CA ASP A 35 -4.22 -20.56 1.66
C ASP A 35 -4.14 -20.72 0.13
N PRO A 36 -2.94 -21.00 -0.41
CA PRO A 36 -1.69 -20.36 0.02
C PRO A 36 -1.60 -18.90 -0.47
N ILE A 37 -2.53 -18.48 -1.33
CA ILE A 37 -2.57 -17.14 -1.93
C ILE A 37 -3.83 -16.41 -1.50
N LEU A 38 -4.98 -17.06 -1.48
CA LEU A 38 -6.25 -16.39 -1.19
C LEU A 38 -6.56 -16.39 0.31
N ALA A 39 -7.56 -15.61 0.72
CA ALA A 39 -8.12 -15.71 2.06
C ALA A 39 -8.62 -17.15 2.34
N PRO A 40 -8.39 -17.69 3.55
CA PRO A 40 -8.88 -19.01 3.94
C PRO A 40 -10.40 -19.00 4.11
N MET A 41 -11.03 -20.17 4.07
CA MET A 41 -12.48 -20.28 4.25
C MET A 41 -12.97 -19.76 5.60
N SER A 42 -12.14 -19.83 6.64
CA SER A 42 -12.46 -19.29 7.97
C SER A 42 -12.63 -17.77 7.99
N LEU A 43 -11.96 -17.04 7.10
CA LEU A 43 -12.16 -15.60 6.93
C LEU A 43 -13.30 -15.30 5.95
N LYS A 44 -13.37 -16.05 4.83
CA LYS A 44 -14.41 -15.87 3.80
C LYS A 44 -15.82 -16.12 4.34
N GLY A 45 -15.98 -17.12 5.19
CA GLY A 45 -17.24 -17.49 5.82
C GLY A 45 -17.51 -16.78 7.15
N HIS A 46 -16.68 -15.81 7.53
CA HIS A 46 -16.87 -15.10 8.79
C HIS A 46 -18.20 -14.33 8.78
N PRO A 47 -19.06 -14.47 9.80
CA PRO A 47 -20.29 -13.68 9.91
C PRO A 47 -20.01 -12.18 9.76
N GLY A 48 -20.82 -11.49 8.96
CA GLY A 48 -20.67 -10.05 8.70
C GLY A 48 -19.56 -9.67 7.71
N ASN A 49 -18.70 -10.61 7.27
CA ASN A 49 -17.70 -10.33 6.24
C ASN A 49 -18.27 -10.50 4.82
N LEU A 50 -19.00 -9.49 4.36
CA LEU A 50 -19.64 -9.51 3.03
C LEU A 50 -18.63 -9.62 1.87
N SER A 51 -17.42 -9.08 2.06
CA SER A 51 -16.37 -9.10 1.04
C SER A 51 -15.64 -10.45 0.95
N GLY A 52 -15.68 -11.25 2.02
CA GLY A 52 -14.84 -12.44 2.19
C GLY A 52 -13.33 -12.15 2.19
N GLN A 53 -12.92 -10.89 2.35
CA GLN A 53 -11.53 -10.43 2.37
C GLN A 53 -11.20 -9.78 3.73
N ALA A 54 -9.94 -9.38 3.90
CA ALA A 54 -9.49 -8.51 4.98
C ALA A 54 -9.04 -7.15 4.41
N PRO A 55 -9.10 -6.06 5.19
CA PRO A 55 -9.49 -6.00 6.60
C PRO A 55 -10.98 -6.14 6.87
N LEU A 56 -11.28 -6.65 8.07
CA LEU A 56 -12.59 -6.65 8.72
C LEU A 56 -12.37 -6.24 10.19
N ILE A 57 -13.25 -5.41 10.72
CA ILE A 57 -13.29 -5.11 12.16
C ILE A 57 -14.62 -5.50 12.76
N GLU A 58 -14.60 -5.79 14.06
CA GLU A 58 -15.77 -5.83 14.90
C GLU A 58 -15.55 -4.86 16.06
N ASP A 59 -16.53 -4.00 16.29
CA ASP A 59 -16.59 -3.11 17.43
C ASP A 59 -17.71 -3.57 18.36
N PRO A 60 -17.39 -4.36 19.40
CA PRO A 60 -18.41 -4.91 20.28
C PRO A 60 -19.11 -3.86 21.15
N GLU A 61 -18.56 -2.64 21.27
CA GLU A 61 -19.20 -1.55 22.02
C GLU A 61 -20.36 -0.94 21.24
N THR A 62 -20.22 -0.81 19.91
CA THR A 62 -21.28 -0.28 19.04
C THR A 62 -22.06 -1.36 18.29
N GLY A 63 -21.62 -2.62 18.35
CA GLY A 63 -22.17 -3.73 17.57
C GLY A 63 -21.89 -3.61 16.06
N VAL A 64 -20.86 -2.86 15.66
CA VAL A 64 -20.52 -2.64 14.25
C VAL A 64 -19.59 -3.75 13.76
N THR A 65 -19.92 -4.34 12.61
CA THR A 65 -19.01 -5.18 11.83
C THR A 65 -18.78 -4.50 10.49
N LEU A 66 -17.53 -4.13 10.19
CA LEU A 66 -17.21 -3.26 9.06
C LEU A 66 -16.03 -3.81 8.26
N SER A 67 -16.21 -3.86 6.94
CA SER A 67 -15.17 -4.13 5.94
C SER A 67 -14.84 -2.84 5.16
N GLU A 68 -13.93 -2.91 4.19
CA GLU A 68 -13.36 -1.77 3.44
C GLU A 68 -12.36 -0.92 4.24
N SER A 69 -11.07 -1.03 3.89
CA SER A 69 -9.99 -0.37 4.63
C SER A 69 -10.17 1.15 4.81
N GLY A 70 -10.70 1.85 3.79
CA GLY A 70 -10.97 3.29 3.89
C GLY A 70 -12.07 3.61 4.90
N ALA A 71 -13.20 2.89 4.84
CA ALA A 71 -14.32 3.07 5.76
C ALA A 71 -13.93 2.71 7.20
N ILE A 72 -13.14 1.65 7.38
CA ILE A 72 -12.59 1.27 8.69
C ILE A 72 -11.69 2.38 9.23
N CYS A 73 -10.79 2.93 8.42
CA CYS A 73 -9.93 4.04 8.83
C CYS A 73 -10.75 5.24 9.29
N GLU A 74 -11.73 5.69 8.50
CA GLU A 74 -12.59 6.81 8.87
C GLU A 74 -13.41 6.55 10.13
N TYR A 75 -13.98 5.34 10.26
CA TYR A 75 -14.70 4.92 11.46
C TYR A 75 -13.81 4.98 12.72
N ILE A 76 -12.60 4.42 12.63
CA ILE A 76 -11.66 4.40 13.75
C ILE A 76 -11.25 5.83 14.11
N LEU A 77 -10.95 6.68 13.13
CA LEU A 77 -10.59 8.08 13.38
C LEU A 77 -11.75 8.84 14.02
N ALA A 78 -12.98 8.67 13.52
CA ALA A 78 -14.15 9.36 14.06
C ALA A 78 -14.45 8.94 15.52
N LYS A 79 -14.30 7.66 15.85
CA LYS A 79 -14.63 7.13 17.18
C LYS A 79 -13.49 7.28 18.19
N TYR A 80 -12.26 6.97 17.78
CA TYR A 80 -11.13 6.80 18.70
C TYR A 80 -10.10 7.93 18.63
N ALA A 81 -10.08 8.76 17.59
CA ALA A 81 -9.15 9.89 17.51
C ALA A 81 -9.64 11.09 18.34
N ASN A 82 -9.62 10.93 19.67
CA ASN A 82 -9.92 11.99 20.63
C ASN A 82 -8.70 12.92 20.86
N THR A 83 -8.84 13.93 21.72
CA THR A 83 -7.83 14.99 21.91
C THR A 83 -6.47 14.52 22.46
N ASN A 84 -6.34 13.25 22.88
CA ASN A 84 -5.14 12.71 23.52
C ASN A 84 -4.35 11.74 22.63
N VAL A 85 -4.73 11.58 21.35
CA VAL A 85 -4.01 10.73 20.40
C VAL A 85 -3.55 11.55 19.19
N PRO A 86 -2.51 11.09 18.46
CA PRO A 86 -2.04 11.77 17.26
C PRO A 86 -3.19 12.01 16.28
N ARG A 87 -3.31 13.25 15.81
CA ARG A 87 -4.33 13.60 14.84
C ARG A 87 -3.89 13.17 13.45
N LEU A 88 -4.41 12.03 12.99
CA LEU A 88 -4.10 11.46 11.69
C LEU A 88 -5.12 11.84 10.61
N SER A 89 -6.09 12.69 10.93
CA SER A 89 -7.08 13.23 10.00
C SER A 89 -7.03 14.75 9.94
N LYS A 90 -7.30 15.31 8.76
CA LYS A 90 -7.51 16.75 8.60
C LYS A 90 -9.01 17.07 8.55
N GLN A 91 -9.39 18.22 9.08
CA GLN A 91 -10.74 18.78 9.04
C GLN A 91 -10.81 19.90 8.00
N TYR A 92 -12.03 20.19 7.55
CA TYR A 92 -12.28 21.31 6.65
C TYR A 92 -11.75 22.62 7.24
N GLY A 93 -11.01 23.37 6.43
CA GLY A 93 -10.35 24.63 6.82
C GLY A 93 -8.89 24.46 7.27
N GLU A 94 -8.42 23.24 7.53
CA GLU A 94 -7.01 23.00 7.81
C GLU A 94 -6.16 22.96 6.54
N GLU A 95 -4.92 23.43 6.65
CA GLU A 95 -3.93 23.31 5.59
C GLU A 95 -3.70 21.84 5.23
N GLY A 96 -3.73 21.53 3.92
CA GLY A 96 -3.60 20.17 3.41
C GLY A 96 -4.87 19.32 3.49
N TYR A 97 -6.04 19.86 3.90
CA TYR A 97 -7.28 19.08 3.98
C TYR A 97 -7.68 18.43 2.65
N ALA A 98 -7.65 19.20 1.55
CA ALA A 98 -8.01 18.69 0.22
C ALA A 98 -7.04 17.58 -0.23
N ASP A 99 -5.74 17.76 0.03
CA ASP A 99 -4.72 16.75 -0.26
C ASP A 99 -4.94 15.49 0.59
N TYR A 100 -5.19 15.64 1.89
CA TYR A 100 -5.52 14.52 2.78
C TYR A 100 -6.70 13.71 2.25
N LEU A 101 -7.80 14.38 1.91
CA LEU A 101 -9.00 13.73 1.38
C LEU A 101 -8.70 12.99 0.07
N PHE A 102 -7.99 13.65 -0.85
CA PHE A 102 -7.58 13.05 -2.12
C PHE A 102 -6.75 11.79 -1.90
N TRP A 103 -5.66 11.88 -1.14
CA TRP A 103 -4.72 10.77 -0.95
C TRP A 103 -5.29 9.62 -0.12
N LEU A 104 -6.18 9.91 0.83
CA LEU A 104 -6.91 8.89 1.60
C LEU A 104 -7.75 8.00 0.69
N HIS A 105 -8.54 8.59 -0.21
CA HIS A 105 -9.38 7.83 -1.14
C HIS A 105 -8.59 7.26 -2.31
N PHE A 106 -7.58 7.99 -2.80
CA PHE A 106 -6.73 7.58 -3.92
C PHE A 106 -6.11 6.19 -3.72
N ALA A 107 -5.66 5.88 -2.49
CA ALA A 107 -5.04 4.60 -2.15
C ALA A 107 -5.93 3.39 -2.53
N SER A 108 -7.23 3.47 -2.25
CA SER A 108 -8.18 2.38 -2.51
C SER A 108 -8.91 2.51 -3.84
N ALA A 109 -9.22 3.73 -4.29
CA ALA A 109 -10.03 3.96 -5.48
C ALA A 109 -9.23 4.00 -6.79
N SER A 110 -7.94 4.32 -6.73
CA SER A 110 -7.10 4.52 -7.92
C SER A 110 -5.85 3.65 -7.89
N LEU A 111 -5.04 3.76 -6.83
CA LEU A 111 -3.76 3.05 -6.74
C LEU A 111 -3.97 1.54 -6.68
N GLN A 112 -4.76 1.04 -5.74
CA GLN A 112 -4.94 -0.40 -5.59
C GLN A 112 -5.55 -1.07 -6.84
N PRO A 113 -6.62 -0.55 -7.48
CA PRO A 113 -7.16 -1.12 -8.71
C PRO A 113 -6.16 -1.12 -9.87
N LEU A 114 -5.36 -0.06 -10.00
CA LEU A 114 -4.29 0.02 -10.99
C LEU A 114 -3.24 -1.09 -10.78
N LEU A 115 -2.78 -1.28 -9.55
CA LEU A 115 -1.79 -2.31 -9.22
C LEU A 115 -2.35 -3.72 -9.41
N VAL A 116 -3.62 -3.94 -9.07
CA VAL A 116 -4.31 -5.22 -9.32
C VAL A 116 -4.46 -5.49 -10.82
N ARG A 117 -4.79 -4.47 -11.64
CA ARG A 117 -4.85 -4.62 -13.09
C ARG A 117 -3.50 -5.04 -13.68
N ALA A 118 -2.42 -4.36 -13.29
CA ALA A 118 -1.07 -4.68 -13.74
C ALA A 118 -0.67 -6.11 -13.33
N LEU A 119 -1.00 -6.50 -12.09
CA LEU A 119 -0.84 -7.86 -11.60
C LEU A 119 -1.61 -8.88 -12.43
N SER A 120 -2.89 -8.65 -12.72
CA SER A 120 -3.73 -9.58 -13.47
C SER A 120 -3.18 -9.84 -14.88
N LEU A 121 -2.69 -8.80 -15.57
CA LEU A 121 -2.09 -8.96 -16.90
C LEU A 121 -0.78 -9.76 -16.85
N ASN A 122 0.05 -9.54 -15.81
CA ASN A 122 1.27 -10.31 -15.60
C ASN A 122 0.98 -11.79 -15.28
N VAL A 123 0.00 -12.07 -14.42
CA VAL A 123 -0.44 -13.44 -14.09
C VAL A 123 -1.03 -14.15 -15.31
N ALA A 124 -1.75 -13.43 -16.15
CA ALA A 124 -2.26 -13.93 -17.42
C ALA A 124 -1.16 -14.12 -18.48
N GLN A 125 0.11 -13.83 -18.15
CA GLN A 125 1.29 -14.00 -19.03
C GLN A 125 1.13 -13.28 -20.38
N LEU A 126 0.48 -12.11 -20.37
CA LEU A 126 0.42 -11.30 -21.58
C LEU A 126 1.84 -10.86 -21.99
N PRO A 127 2.16 -10.86 -23.29
CA PRO A 127 3.38 -10.27 -23.80
C PRO A 127 3.55 -8.84 -23.29
N GLN A 128 4.78 -8.48 -22.89
CA GLN A 128 5.07 -7.17 -22.30
C GLN A 128 4.92 -6.02 -23.30
N ASP A 129 5.08 -6.31 -24.59
CA ASP A 129 4.91 -5.43 -25.74
C ASP A 129 3.47 -5.39 -26.28
N SER A 130 2.53 -6.09 -25.62
CA SER A 130 1.11 -5.91 -25.94
C SER A 130 0.62 -4.55 -25.47
N SER A 131 -0.26 -3.92 -26.25
CA SER A 131 -0.82 -2.60 -25.92
C SER A 131 -1.45 -2.54 -24.52
N ALA A 132 -2.05 -3.64 -24.07
CA ALA A 132 -2.62 -3.76 -22.72
C ALA A 132 -1.54 -3.75 -21.62
N SER A 133 -0.45 -4.51 -21.81
CA SER A 133 0.68 -4.54 -20.88
C SER A 133 1.41 -3.18 -20.84
N GLU A 134 1.70 -2.60 -22.00
CA GLU A 134 2.34 -1.29 -22.11
C GLU A 134 1.51 -0.21 -21.40
N TRP A 135 0.20 -0.17 -21.66
CA TRP A 135 -0.70 0.78 -21.00
C TRP A 135 -0.71 0.59 -19.47
N ALA A 136 -0.75 -0.65 -18.98
CA ALA A 136 -0.72 -0.90 -17.55
C ALA A 136 0.61 -0.49 -16.91
N ILE A 137 1.75 -0.80 -17.54
CA ILE A 137 3.09 -0.43 -17.06
C ILE A 137 3.25 1.09 -17.03
N GLN A 138 2.87 1.78 -18.12
CA GLN A 138 2.93 3.24 -18.20
C GLN A 138 2.02 3.89 -17.16
N SER A 139 0.82 3.34 -16.93
CA SER A 139 -0.10 3.84 -15.91
C SER A 139 0.50 3.72 -14.49
N VAL A 140 1.17 2.59 -14.19
CA VAL A 140 1.89 2.38 -12.92
C VAL A 140 3.04 3.39 -12.79
N GLN A 141 3.86 3.55 -13.83
CA GLN A 141 4.99 4.50 -13.83
C GLN A 141 4.51 5.94 -13.64
N HIS A 142 3.48 6.37 -14.37
CA HIS A 142 2.89 7.69 -14.23
C HIS A 142 2.36 7.92 -12.81
N THR A 143 1.69 6.93 -12.24
CA THR A 143 1.17 7.02 -10.87
C THR A 143 2.30 7.10 -9.83
N LEU A 144 3.37 6.31 -9.98
CA LEU A 144 4.52 6.38 -9.09
C LEU A 144 5.24 7.74 -9.23
N GLN A 145 5.38 8.26 -10.45
CA GLN A 145 5.93 9.59 -10.69
C GLN A 145 5.08 10.68 -10.00
N MET A 146 3.76 10.62 -10.11
CA MET A 146 2.85 11.55 -9.44
C MET A 146 3.02 11.52 -7.91
N ILE A 147 3.16 10.33 -7.31
CA ILE A 147 3.42 10.17 -5.88
C ILE A 147 4.81 10.74 -5.52
N ASP A 148 5.84 10.45 -6.31
CA ASP A 148 7.20 10.93 -6.08
C ASP A 148 7.30 12.46 -6.19
N ASP A 149 6.64 13.07 -7.19
CA ASP A 149 6.57 14.52 -7.35
C ASP A 149 5.83 15.20 -6.19
N ARG A 150 4.74 14.57 -5.70
CA ARG A 150 4.06 15.06 -4.48
C ARG A 150 5.02 15.06 -3.30
N LEU A 151 5.76 13.96 -3.12
CA LEU A 151 6.72 13.76 -2.05
C LEU A 151 8.01 14.54 -2.24
N ARG A 152 8.32 15.07 -3.43
CA ARG A 152 9.44 16.00 -3.62
C ARG A 152 9.26 17.26 -2.78
N ASN A 153 8.05 17.81 -2.80
CA ASN A 153 7.73 19.09 -2.21
C ASN A 153 7.11 18.99 -0.81
N ASN A 154 6.75 17.78 -0.36
CA ASN A 154 6.09 17.55 0.91
C ASN A 154 6.76 16.40 1.65
N ARG A 155 6.78 16.48 2.99
CA ARG A 155 7.26 15.38 3.82
C ARG A 155 6.36 14.13 3.69
N TRP A 156 5.05 14.34 3.71
CA TRP A 156 4.00 13.32 3.64
C TRP A 156 2.99 13.64 2.53
N LEU A 157 2.08 12.71 2.25
CA LEU A 157 1.11 12.88 1.16
C LEU A 157 0.19 14.07 1.41
N ALA A 158 -0.23 14.29 2.65
CA ALA A 158 -1.11 15.40 3.04
C ALA A 158 -0.37 16.71 3.39
N GLY A 159 0.94 16.82 3.13
CA GLY A 159 1.75 17.99 3.47
C GLY A 159 2.83 17.66 4.51
N GLU A 160 2.94 18.48 5.55
CA GLU A 160 3.96 18.32 6.60
C GLU A 160 3.61 17.31 7.69
N ASP A 161 2.33 16.97 7.84
CA ASP A 161 1.83 16.06 8.86
C ASP A 161 1.64 14.63 8.31
N PHE A 162 1.99 13.64 9.13
CA PHE A 162 1.68 12.25 8.84
C PHE A 162 0.20 11.98 9.12
N THR A 163 -0.50 11.36 8.17
CA THR A 163 -1.96 11.16 8.22
C THR A 163 -2.37 9.75 7.83
N ALA A 164 -3.66 9.46 7.94
CA ALA A 164 -4.24 8.20 7.47
C ALA A 164 -4.09 8.01 5.94
N ALA A 165 -3.87 9.07 5.16
CA ALA A 165 -3.52 8.94 3.75
C ALA A 165 -2.20 8.17 3.56
N ASP A 166 -1.23 8.40 4.42
CA ASP A 166 0.08 7.73 4.40
C ASP A 166 -0.05 6.28 4.88
N VAL A 167 -0.83 6.06 5.96
CA VAL A 167 -1.18 4.72 6.49
C VAL A 167 -1.87 3.85 5.41
N MET A 168 -2.75 4.44 4.61
CA MET A 168 -3.43 3.74 3.53
C MET A 168 -2.49 3.45 2.36
N THR A 169 -1.63 4.40 1.99
CA THR A 169 -0.80 4.26 0.78
C THR A 169 0.37 3.30 0.97
N VAL A 170 0.96 3.22 2.18
CA VAL A 170 2.22 2.48 2.40
C VAL A 170 2.16 1.03 1.94
N PHE A 171 1.06 0.30 2.18
CA PHE A 171 0.91 -1.10 1.75
C PHE A 171 1.19 -1.31 0.26
N SER A 172 0.70 -0.38 -0.58
CA SER A 172 0.84 -0.45 -2.03
C SER A 172 2.29 -0.26 -2.50
N LEU A 173 3.11 0.41 -1.68
CA LEU A 173 4.53 0.68 -1.92
C LEU A 173 5.47 -0.29 -1.19
N THR A 174 4.95 -1.15 -0.31
CA THR A 174 5.71 -2.15 0.44
C THR A 174 5.19 -3.56 0.14
N THR A 175 4.26 -4.09 0.95
CA THR A 175 3.81 -5.49 0.95
C THR A 175 3.17 -5.92 -0.37
N GLN A 176 2.46 -5.02 -1.08
CA GLN A 176 1.89 -5.30 -2.40
C GLN A 176 2.96 -5.72 -3.43
N ARG A 177 4.22 -5.30 -3.25
CA ARG A 177 5.31 -5.58 -4.18
C ARG A 177 5.71 -7.05 -4.19
N TYR A 178 5.35 -7.83 -3.16
CA TYR A 178 5.47 -9.29 -3.19
C TYR A 178 4.60 -9.95 -4.27
N PHE A 179 3.57 -9.27 -4.75
CA PHE A 179 2.70 -9.80 -5.80
C PHE A 179 3.21 -9.43 -7.20
N GLY A 180 4.17 -8.51 -7.33
CA GLY A 180 4.80 -8.11 -8.58
C GLY A 180 6.03 -8.94 -8.94
N PRO A 181 6.67 -8.62 -10.08
CA PRO A 181 7.88 -7.79 -9.97
C PRO A 181 7.75 -6.42 -10.67
N LEU A 182 6.54 -5.84 -10.73
CA LEU A 182 6.25 -4.66 -11.55
C LEU A 182 6.60 -3.30 -10.91
N ILE A 183 6.81 -3.24 -9.59
CA ILE A 183 6.97 -1.99 -8.84
C ILE A 183 8.44 -1.85 -8.41
N TRP A 184 9.22 -1.20 -9.27
CA TRP A 184 10.60 -0.79 -9.01
C TRP A 184 10.64 0.66 -8.56
N LEU A 185 11.29 0.94 -7.43
CA LEU A 185 11.31 2.27 -6.82
C LEU A 185 12.63 3.02 -7.01
N GLU A 186 13.56 2.47 -7.79
CA GLU A 186 14.91 3.02 -7.99
C GLU A 186 14.91 4.42 -8.61
N ARG A 187 13.91 4.75 -9.43
CA ARG A 187 13.75 6.06 -10.07
C ARG A 187 12.95 7.08 -9.24
N TYR A 188 12.48 6.69 -8.06
CA TYR A 188 11.57 7.51 -7.23
C TYR A 188 12.22 7.78 -5.86
N PRO A 189 13.23 8.68 -5.78
CA PRO A 189 14.01 8.90 -4.57
C PRO A 189 13.18 9.47 -3.42
N HIS A 190 12.11 10.22 -3.71
CA HIS A 190 11.24 10.81 -2.69
C HIS A 190 10.29 9.76 -2.09
N ILE A 191 9.86 8.79 -2.89
CA ILE A 191 9.20 7.58 -2.38
C ILE A 191 10.16 6.78 -1.48
N LEU A 192 11.42 6.59 -1.88
CA LEU A 192 12.39 5.86 -1.05
C LEU A 192 12.66 6.55 0.30
N ARG A 193 12.78 7.89 0.29
CA ARG A 193 12.85 8.70 1.51
C ARG A 193 11.59 8.51 2.37
N TYR A 194 10.41 8.62 1.77
CA TYR A 194 9.12 8.43 2.44
C TYR A 194 9.01 7.04 3.10
N LEU A 195 9.40 5.98 2.40
CA LEU A 195 9.40 4.62 2.95
C LEU A 195 10.38 4.45 4.11
N ARG A 196 11.58 5.02 4.02
CA ARG A 196 12.52 5.04 5.15
C ARG A 196 11.90 5.73 6.36
N ASP A 197 11.34 6.92 6.16
CA ASP A 197 10.74 7.71 7.23
C ASP A 197 9.54 6.99 7.88
N ILE A 198 8.75 6.21 7.12
CA ILE A 198 7.72 5.31 7.67
C ILE A 198 8.34 4.13 8.42
N GLY A 199 9.38 3.52 7.86
CA GLY A 199 10.11 2.39 8.46
C GLY A 199 10.70 2.71 9.84
N GLU A 200 11.02 3.97 10.08
CA GLU A 200 11.52 4.48 11.36
C GLU A 200 10.42 4.71 12.40
N ARG A 201 9.14 4.70 12.00
CA ARG A 201 8.01 4.94 12.92
C ARG A 201 7.83 3.74 13.85
N PRO A 202 7.87 3.92 15.19
CA PRO A 202 7.70 2.82 16.14
C PRO A 202 6.36 2.08 15.99
N ALA A 203 5.28 2.80 15.66
CA ALA A 203 3.98 2.20 15.44
C ALA A 203 3.95 1.29 14.20
N TYR A 204 4.62 1.67 13.11
CA TYR A 204 4.74 0.81 11.93
C TYR A 204 5.51 -0.46 12.27
N GLN A 205 6.64 -0.33 12.96
CA GLN A 205 7.42 -1.48 13.41
C GLN A 205 6.62 -2.44 14.31
N ARG A 206 5.84 -1.91 15.27
CA ARG A 206 4.94 -2.73 16.11
C ARG A 206 3.86 -3.40 15.28
N ALA A 207 3.22 -2.69 14.35
CA ALA A 207 2.19 -3.24 13.49
C ALA A 207 2.72 -4.40 12.64
N MET A 208 3.90 -4.23 12.01
CA MET A 208 4.53 -5.28 11.23
C MET A 208 4.98 -6.46 12.09
N GLN A 209 5.53 -6.21 13.28
CA GLN A 209 5.95 -7.26 14.20
C GLN A 209 4.77 -8.07 14.75
N ARG A 210 3.62 -7.44 15.00
CA ARG A 210 2.40 -8.11 15.48
C ARG A 210 1.68 -8.84 14.34
N GLY A 211 1.50 -8.15 13.22
CA GLY A 211 0.76 -8.66 12.06
C GLY A 211 1.50 -9.79 11.37
N ASP A 212 2.76 -9.56 10.97
CA ASP A 212 3.56 -10.47 10.14
C ASP A 212 5.04 -10.49 10.58
N PRO A 213 5.36 -11.07 11.75
CA PRO A 213 6.70 -11.00 12.37
C PRO A 213 7.83 -11.54 11.49
N GLU A 214 7.53 -12.54 10.66
CA GLU A 214 8.50 -13.17 9.76
C GLU A 214 8.73 -12.36 8.48
N MET A 215 7.82 -11.44 8.12
CA MET A 215 7.87 -10.76 6.84
C MET A 215 9.01 -9.75 6.77
N GLN A 216 9.79 -9.80 5.69
CA GLN A 216 10.71 -8.73 5.33
C GLN A 216 9.91 -7.53 4.81
N VAL A 217 10.02 -6.39 5.46
CA VAL A 217 9.36 -5.17 4.96
C VAL A 217 10.18 -4.62 3.79
N LEU A 218 9.52 -4.37 2.67
CA LEU A 218 10.17 -3.91 1.42
C LEU A 218 10.32 -2.38 1.39
N LEU A 219 11.24 -1.86 2.19
CA LEU A 219 11.55 -0.42 2.26
C LEU A 219 12.54 0.05 1.17
N GLY A 220 13.20 -0.88 0.48
CA GLY A 220 14.19 -0.60 -0.57
C GLY A 220 13.61 -0.51 -1.98
N SER A 221 14.47 -0.24 -2.96
CA SER A 221 14.10 0.03 -4.35
C SER A 221 13.63 -1.20 -5.15
N ALA A 222 14.18 -2.37 -4.89
CA ALA A 222 13.92 -3.59 -5.65
C ALA A 222 12.76 -4.41 -5.07
N PRO A 223 11.76 -4.82 -5.88
CA PRO A 223 10.82 -5.85 -5.49
C PRO A 223 11.52 -7.23 -5.49
N PRO A 224 10.90 -8.29 -4.96
CA PRO A 224 11.38 -9.66 -5.19
C PRO A 224 11.38 -10.00 -6.69
N GLU A 225 12.34 -10.83 -7.12
CA GLU A 225 12.46 -11.23 -8.54
C GLU A 225 11.25 -12.01 -9.05
N HIS A 226 10.66 -12.82 -8.17
CA HIS A 226 9.46 -13.59 -8.47
C HIS A 226 8.28 -13.09 -7.65
N SER A 227 7.11 -13.08 -8.27
CA SER A 227 5.86 -12.88 -7.53
C SER A 227 5.64 -14.05 -6.58
N ILE A 228 5.09 -13.76 -5.40
CA ILE A 228 4.64 -14.77 -4.45
C ILE A 228 3.61 -15.72 -5.09
N LEU A 229 2.88 -15.27 -6.12
CA LEU A 229 1.98 -16.11 -6.90
C LEU A 229 2.73 -17.19 -7.70
N ALA A 230 3.91 -16.85 -8.21
CA ALA A 230 4.71 -17.73 -9.05
C ALA A 230 5.49 -18.79 -8.26
N VAL A 231 5.74 -18.55 -6.97
CA VAL A 231 6.59 -19.42 -6.12
C VAL A 231 5.81 -20.19 -5.04
N GLY A 232 4.49 -20.34 -5.18
CA GLY A 232 3.68 -21.16 -4.28
C GLY A 232 3.05 -20.44 -3.09
N GLY A 233 2.88 -19.12 -3.17
CA GLY A 233 2.19 -18.33 -2.15
C GLY A 233 2.99 -18.21 -0.85
N VAL A 234 2.28 -18.19 0.29
CA VAL A 234 2.89 -18.09 1.63
C VAL A 234 3.70 -19.33 2.03
N THR A 235 3.65 -20.42 1.25
CA THR A 235 4.50 -21.60 1.47
C THR A 235 5.96 -21.35 1.09
N SER A 236 6.22 -20.34 0.26
CA SER A 236 7.57 -19.91 -0.09
C SER A 236 8.23 -19.10 1.03
N ASP A 237 9.55 -18.97 0.97
CA ASP A 237 10.32 -18.12 1.88
C ASP A 237 10.59 -16.72 1.30
N ILE A 238 10.10 -16.40 0.10
CA ILE A 238 10.41 -15.13 -0.60
C ILE A 238 9.95 -13.90 0.19
N TRP A 239 9.00 -14.03 1.10
CA TRP A 239 8.51 -12.92 1.90
C TRP A 239 9.18 -12.81 3.27
N LYS A 240 10.04 -13.75 3.66
CA LYS A 240 10.62 -13.83 5.02
C LYS A 240 11.94 -13.05 5.16
N LYS A 241 12.24 -12.56 6.37
CA LYS A 241 13.47 -11.81 6.74
C LYS A 241 14.78 -12.58 6.53
N ASN A 242 14.80 -13.88 6.85
CA ASN A 242 16.01 -14.71 6.81
C ASN A 242 15.97 -15.72 5.66
N ARG A 243 15.88 -15.24 4.41
CA ARG A 243 15.86 -16.12 3.24
C ARG A 243 17.15 -16.96 3.19
N LYS A 244 17.02 -18.26 2.90
CA LYS A 244 18.20 -19.11 2.67
C LYS A 244 18.80 -18.80 1.29
N GLY A 245 19.91 -18.06 1.27
CA GLY A 245 20.94 -18.16 0.23
C GLY A 245 20.87 -17.25 -1.01
N GLU A 246 20.77 -15.91 -0.89
CA GLU A 246 20.96 -15.04 -2.07
C GLU A 246 21.71 -13.71 -1.81
N ALA A 247 22.50 -13.33 -2.82
CA ALA A 247 23.36 -12.15 -2.95
C ALA A 247 22.56 -10.87 -3.31
N PRO A 248 23.12 -9.65 -3.21
CA PRO A 248 22.38 -8.41 -3.49
C PRO A 248 21.83 -8.38 -4.93
N MET A 249 20.53 -8.05 -5.05
CA MET A 249 19.80 -7.98 -6.31
C MET A 249 20.31 -6.82 -7.18
N VAL A 250 20.85 -7.14 -8.36
CA VAL A 250 21.22 -6.19 -9.40
C VAL A 250 20.31 -6.43 -10.59
N ARG A 251 19.72 -5.38 -11.13
CA ARG A 251 18.91 -5.47 -12.35
C ARG A 251 19.74 -6.13 -13.45
N ALA A 252 19.27 -7.22 -14.04
CA ALA A 252 19.83 -7.69 -15.29
C ALA A 252 19.61 -6.56 -16.31
N ASP A 253 20.70 -5.98 -16.82
CA ASP A 253 20.67 -5.05 -17.93
C ASP A 253 20.08 -5.79 -19.13
N SER A 254 18.75 -5.70 -19.28
CA SER A 254 18.13 -5.91 -20.58
C SER A 254 18.54 -4.72 -21.42
N GLY A 255 19.62 -4.90 -22.19
CA GLY A 255 20.06 -3.97 -23.22
C GLY A 255 18.91 -3.67 -24.18
N ASN A 256 18.11 -2.66 -23.84
CA ASN A 256 17.32 -1.86 -24.74
C ASN A 256 16.99 -0.56 -24.02
N SER A 257 18.00 0.29 -23.92
CA SER A 257 17.86 1.72 -23.69
C SER A 257 17.23 2.35 -24.93
N THR A 258 15.94 2.11 -25.17
CA THR A 258 15.15 3.11 -25.90
C THR A 258 14.90 4.25 -24.92
N GLY A 259 15.72 5.30 -25.05
CA GLY A 259 15.52 6.55 -24.35
C GLY A 259 14.13 7.09 -24.67
N TYR A 260 13.24 7.03 -23.69
CA TYR A 260 12.05 7.85 -23.68
C TYR A 260 12.48 9.20 -23.11
N MET A 261 12.85 10.09 -24.03
CA MET A 261 13.04 11.52 -23.78
C MET A 261 11.76 12.05 -23.15
N ALA A 262 11.84 12.45 -21.89
CA ALA A 262 10.86 13.31 -21.24
C ALA A 262 11.07 14.76 -21.69
N ASP A 263 11.04 15.01 -22.99
CA ASP A 263 11.05 16.36 -23.58
C ASP A 263 9.81 16.46 -24.48
N GLY A 264 8.79 17.17 -24.01
CA GLY A 264 7.61 17.45 -24.82
C GLY A 264 6.30 17.57 -24.07
N TYR A 265 6.26 18.27 -22.93
CA TYR A 265 5.02 18.80 -22.35
C TYR A 265 5.30 20.09 -21.57
N MET A 266 5.92 21.07 -22.23
CA MET A 266 5.89 22.48 -21.85
C MET A 266 6.04 23.29 -23.15
N ASP A 267 5.24 24.34 -23.28
CA ASP A 267 5.10 25.25 -24.43
C ASP A 267 4.30 24.77 -25.64
N GLU A 268 2.97 24.91 -25.54
CA GLU A 268 2.14 25.47 -26.64
C GLU A 268 0.78 25.91 -26.06
N ALA A 269 0.80 26.96 -25.24
CA ALA A 269 -0.41 27.63 -24.79
C ALA A 269 -0.22 29.15 -24.76
N GLN A 270 0.36 29.71 -25.83
CA GLN A 270 0.38 31.16 -26.05
C GLN A 270 0.70 31.51 -27.49
N GLN A 271 -0.17 31.12 -28.43
CA GLN A 271 -0.32 31.80 -29.72
C GLN A 271 -1.55 31.26 -30.42
N HIS A 272 -2.66 31.99 -30.28
CA HIS A 272 -3.70 32.24 -31.28
C HIS A 272 -4.99 32.64 -30.59
N ALA A 273 -5.18 33.95 -30.44
CA ALA A 273 -6.50 34.56 -30.48
C ALA A 273 -6.48 35.61 -31.61
N PRO A 274 -7.49 35.63 -32.49
CA PRO A 274 -7.64 36.69 -33.49
C PRO A 274 -8.03 38.03 -32.87
#